data_AF-A0AA38TIT9-F1
#
_entry.id   AF-A0AA38TIT9-F1
#
_cell.length_a   1.000
_cell.length_b   1.000
_cell.length_c   1.000
_cell.angle_alpha   90.00
_cell.angle_beta   90.00
_cell.angle_gamma   90.00
#
_symmetry.space_group_name_H-M   'P 1'
#
loop_
_entity.id
_entity.type
_entity.pdbx_description
1 polymer ?
#
loop_
_entity_poly.entity_id
_entity_poly.type
_entity_poly.pdbx_seq_one_letter_code
_entity_poly.pdbx_strand_id
1 'polypeptide(L)'
;MDRFPHQHAHPALPRTDIQQLQNPRRPRANVHITGGGCITLQYITNVIIHNIHIHHCYPSGNTNVRSSPTHYGYRTKSDGDGISIFGSRDLWIDHCSLSHCKDGLIDAVMGSTGITISNNFFSHHDEVMLLGHSDAYLPDSGMQVTIAFNHFGEKLVQRMPRCRRGYIHVVNNVYSRWEMYAIGGSGNPTINSQGNRYTAPANRNAKEVTKRVETAQEHWRGWNWRSEGDILVNGAFFVASGEGLELKYEKAYSVEPKSAALIGQLTMNSGVLGSRSNKLGKWTDGDTDGVGGTDVDEENDYGEDSDGSPQPNYKTLISSCLVALLSFMFLSSLCDFIVLL
;
A
#
# COMPACT_ATOMS: atom_id res chain seq x y z
N MET A 1 11.36 -0.65 34.45
CA MET A 1 11.99 -1.85 33.85
C MET A 1 10.88 -2.81 33.49
N ASP A 2 10.16 -2.53 32.42
CA ASP A 2 9.05 -3.38 31.99
C ASP A 2 9.54 -4.29 30.87
N ARG A 3 9.57 -5.59 31.18
CA ARG A 3 9.89 -6.64 30.22
C ARG A 3 8.70 -6.79 29.29
N PHE A 4 8.83 -6.28 28.06
CA PHE A 4 7.97 -6.72 26.98
C PHE A 4 8.17 -8.24 26.79
N PRO A 5 7.10 -9.04 26.78
CA PRO A 5 7.22 -10.48 26.53
C PRO A 5 7.77 -10.69 25.12
N HIS A 6 8.78 -11.55 25.00
CA HIS A 6 9.28 -12.05 23.73
C HIS A 6 8.11 -12.73 22.98
N GLN A 7 7.52 -12.02 22.01
CA GLN A 7 6.55 -12.59 21.08
C GLN A 7 7.26 -12.80 19.76
N HIS A 8 7.23 -14.05 19.30
CA HIS A 8 7.77 -14.47 18.03
C HIS A 8 7.10 -13.67 16.90
N ALA A 9 7.88 -12.92 16.13
CA ALA A 9 7.44 -12.39 14.86
C ALA A 9 7.01 -13.58 13.99
N HIS A 10 5.74 -13.62 13.59
CA HIS A 10 5.30 -14.61 12.61
C HIS A 10 6.01 -14.31 11.29
N PRO A 11 6.81 -15.24 10.74
CA PRO A 11 7.43 -15.04 9.44
C PRO A 11 6.31 -14.87 8.41
N ALA A 12 6.52 -13.96 7.45
CA ALA A 12 5.72 -13.97 6.23
C ALA A 12 5.73 -15.42 5.70
N LEU A 13 4.55 -16.00 5.46
CA LEU A 13 4.44 -17.39 5.02
C LEU A 13 5.41 -17.62 3.84
N PRO A 14 6.33 -18.60 3.93
CA PRO A 14 7.31 -18.82 2.89
C PRO A 14 6.61 -19.08 1.56
N ARG A 15 7.15 -18.49 0.48
CA ARG A 15 6.64 -18.55 -0.90
C ARG A 15 6.26 -19.96 -1.40
N THR A 16 6.71 -21.00 -0.73
CA THR A 16 6.52 -22.41 -1.11
C THR A 16 5.09 -22.92 -0.92
N ASP A 17 4.31 -22.39 0.02
CA ASP A 17 2.96 -22.92 0.29
C ASP A 17 1.89 -22.32 -0.64
N ILE A 18 2.15 -21.16 -1.24
CA ILE A 18 1.19 -20.45 -2.11
C ILE A 18 1.20 -20.96 -3.55
N GLN A 19 2.31 -21.56 -4.00
CA GLN A 19 2.35 -22.18 -5.34
C GLN A 19 1.35 -23.34 -5.49
N GLN A 20 0.92 -23.96 -4.39
CA GLN A 20 -0.09 -25.03 -4.45
C GLN A 20 -1.53 -24.52 -4.70
N LEU A 21 -1.81 -23.23 -4.50
CA LEU A 21 -3.11 -22.63 -4.83
C LEU A 21 -3.21 -22.17 -6.30
N GLN A 22 -2.10 -22.20 -7.05
CA GLN A 22 -2.05 -21.74 -8.43
C GLN A 22 -2.26 -22.91 -9.40
N ASN A 23 -3.49 -23.40 -9.55
CA ASN A 23 -3.82 -24.36 -10.60
C ASN A 23 -3.84 -23.64 -11.97
N PRO A 24 -2.90 -23.93 -12.90
CA PRO A 24 -2.78 -23.21 -14.17
C PRO A 24 -3.92 -23.48 -15.16
N ARG A 25 -4.87 -24.39 -14.85
CA ARG A 25 -5.96 -24.81 -15.74
C ARG A 25 -7.33 -24.18 -15.43
N ARG A 26 -7.45 -23.33 -14.41
CA ARG A 26 -8.71 -22.59 -14.15
C ARG A 26 -8.60 -21.15 -14.64
N PRO A 27 -9.57 -20.64 -15.41
CA PRO A 27 -9.67 -19.20 -15.70
C PRO A 27 -9.68 -18.44 -14.37
N ARG A 28 -8.80 -17.44 -14.22
CA ARG A 28 -8.80 -16.59 -13.03
C ARG A 28 -10.05 -15.71 -13.09
N ALA A 29 -10.88 -15.78 -12.06
CA ALA A 29 -12.07 -14.94 -11.96
C ALA A 29 -11.65 -13.49 -11.70
N ASN A 30 -12.30 -12.55 -12.37
CA ASN A 30 -12.19 -11.14 -12.06
C ASN A 30 -13.26 -10.78 -11.02
N VAL A 31 -12.86 -10.69 -9.75
CA VAL A 31 -13.78 -10.54 -8.61
C VAL A 31 -13.72 -9.12 -8.08
N HIS A 32 -14.89 -8.49 -8.00
CA HIS A 32 -15.07 -7.13 -7.47
C HIS A 32 -15.99 -7.16 -6.25
N ILE A 33 -15.55 -6.56 -5.16
CA ILE A 33 -16.34 -6.28 -3.95
C ILE A 33 -16.65 -4.79 -3.94
N THR A 34 -17.94 -4.45 -3.96
CA THR A 34 -18.45 -3.08 -4.08
C THR A 34 -19.82 -2.94 -3.46
N GLY A 35 -20.27 -1.72 -3.19
CA GLY A 35 -21.62 -1.44 -2.73
C GLY A 35 -21.72 -1.07 -1.25
N GLY A 36 -22.88 -1.39 -0.66
CA GLY A 36 -23.19 -1.08 0.73
C GLY A 36 -22.46 -1.99 1.70
N GLY A 37 -21.54 -1.43 2.48
CA GLY A 37 -20.56 -2.17 3.26
C GLY A 37 -19.58 -2.91 2.34
N CYS A 38 -18.51 -3.44 2.93
CA CYS A 38 -17.58 -4.33 2.24
C CYS A 38 -17.10 -5.40 3.24
N ILE A 39 -15.80 -5.63 3.39
CA ILE A 39 -15.30 -6.74 4.20
C ILE A 39 -15.17 -6.28 5.65
N THR A 40 -15.75 -7.03 6.59
CA THR A 40 -15.57 -6.82 8.02
C THR A 40 -15.03 -8.09 8.69
N LEU A 41 -13.90 -7.97 9.38
CA LEU A 41 -13.25 -9.02 10.14
C LEU A 41 -13.30 -8.64 11.63
N GLN A 42 -14.18 -9.27 12.40
CA GLN A 42 -14.38 -8.90 13.81
C GLN A 42 -14.22 -10.11 14.74
N TYR A 43 -13.27 -10.01 15.67
CA TYR A 43 -12.93 -11.06 16.65
C TYR A 43 -12.65 -12.44 16.04
N ILE A 44 -12.00 -12.45 14.87
CA ILE A 44 -11.66 -13.66 14.14
C ILE A 44 -10.16 -13.77 13.91
N THR A 45 -9.72 -14.96 13.54
CA THR A 45 -8.31 -15.25 13.27
C THR A 45 -8.12 -16.10 12.03
N ASN A 46 -6.91 -16.08 11.46
CA ASN A 46 -6.51 -16.92 10.33
C ASN A 46 -7.31 -16.65 9.04
N VAL A 47 -7.23 -15.42 8.54
CA VAL A 47 -7.94 -15.02 7.30
C VAL A 47 -6.93 -14.59 6.24
N ILE A 48 -7.16 -15.06 5.01
CA ILE A 48 -6.45 -14.60 3.81
C ILE A 48 -7.47 -13.90 2.92
N ILE A 49 -7.21 -12.64 2.58
CA ILE A 49 -7.92 -11.91 1.54
C ILE A 49 -6.95 -11.76 0.38
N HIS A 50 -7.23 -12.43 -0.73
CA HIS A 50 -6.27 -12.54 -1.82
C HIS A 50 -6.91 -12.37 -3.19
N ASN A 51 -6.24 -11.62 -4.07
CA ASN A 51 -6.54 -11.57 -5.51
C ASN A 51 -7.95 -11.07 -5.86
N ILE A 52 -8.39 -9.98 -5.23
CA ILE A 52 -9.70 -9.36 -5.47
C ILE A 52 -9.61 -7.84 -5.60
N HIS A 53 -10.56 -7.24 -6.32
CA HIS A 53 -10.79 -5.81 -6.36
C HIS A 53 -11.77 -5.40 -5.26
N ILE A 54 -11.49 -4.33 -4.53
CA ILE A 54 -12.36 -3.75 -3.50
C ILE A 54 -12.50 -2.25 -3.76
N HIS A 55 -13.69 -1.79 -4.09
CA HIS A 55 -13.89 -0.38 -4.42
C HIS A 55 -15.34 0.09 -4.32
N HIS A 56 -15.55 1.40 -4.23
CA HIS A 56 -16.88 2.00 -4.17
C HIS A 56 -17.72 1.41 -3.03
N CYS A 57 -17.06 1.15 -1.90
CA CYS A 57 -17.70 0.77 -0.64
C CYS A 57 -18.34 2.01 -0.02
N TYR A 58 -19.59 1.90 0.43
CA TYR A 58 -20.30 3.01 1.09
C TYR A 58 -21.05 2.52 2.35
N PRO A 59 -21.39 3.41 3.28
CA PRO A 59 -22.09 3.05 4.51
C PRO A 59 -23.33 2.19 4.29
N SER A 60 -23.46 1.11 5.06
CA SER A 60 -24.66 0.27 5.10
C SER A 60 -24.84 -0.33 6.50
N GLY A 61 -25.99 -0.92 6.80
CA GLY A 61 -26.24 -1.54 8.10
C GLY A 61 -27.59 -1.12 8.67
N ASN A 62 -27.65 -0.98 9.99
CA ASN A 62 -28.90 -0.84 10.77
C ASN A 62 -29.88 -1.99 10.48
N THR A 63 -29.32 -3.20 10.41
CA THR A 63 -30.06 -4.40 10.05
C THR A 63 -29.44 -5.63 10.70
N ASN A 64 -30.18 -6.74 10.68
CA ASN A 64 -29.66 -8.03 11.10
C ASN A 64 -28.78 -8.61 10.01
N VAL A 65 -27.50 -8.84 10.33
CA VAL A 65 -26.53 -9.45 9.43
C VAL A 65 -26.17 -10.82 9.96
N ARG A 66 -26.19 -11.80 9.06
CA ARG A 66 -25.75 -13.16 9.37
C ARG A 66 -24.24 -13.18 9.61
N SER A 67 -23.80 -13.60 10.80
CA SER A 67 -22.37 -13.71 11.14
C SER A 67 -21.86 -15.16 11.16
N SER A 68 -22.75 -16.14 11.11
CA SER A 68 -22.43 -17.56 10.89
C SER A 68 -23.61 -18.25 10.20
N PRO A 69 -23.47 -19.50 9.69
CA PRO A 69 -24.59 -20.21 9.07
C PRO A 69 -25.85 -20.29 9.94
N THR A 70 -25.70 -20.26 11.27
CA THR A 70 -26.80 -20.39 12.24
C THR A 70 -27.08 -19.13 13.05
N HIS A 71 -26.27 -18.08 12.95
CA HIS A 71 -26.39 -16.87 13.76
C HIS A 71 -26.52 -15.60 12.91
N TYR A 72 -27.46 -14.74 13.30
CA TYR A 72 -27.54 -13.35 12.87
C TYR A 72 -27.52 -12.43 14.08
N GLY A 73 -26.93 -11.26 13.91
CA GLY A 73 -26.90 -10.23 14.94
C GLY A 73 -27.17 -8.86 14.33
N TYR A 74 -27.72 -7.96 15.14
CA TYR A 74 -27.92 -6.58 14.72
C TYR A 74 -26.58 -5.88 14.50
N ARG A 75 -26.42 -5.22 13.37
CA ARG A 75 -25.25 -4.42 13.02
C ARG A 75 -25.67 -2.97 12.80
N THR A 76 -25.00 -2.06 13.50
CA THR A 76 -25.12 -0.62 13.24
C THR A 76 -24.56 -0.27 11.87
N LYS A 77 -24.79 0.96 11.43
CA LYS A 77 -24.23 1.50 10.20
C LYS A 77 -22.69 1.41 10.20
N SER A 78 -22.11 0.89 9.12
CA SER A 78 -20.68 0.92 8.84
C SER A 78 -20.26 2.25 8.22
N ASP A 79 -18.97 2.57 8.32
CA ASP A 79 -18.42 3.83 7.79
C ASP A 79 -18.18 3.79 6.27
N GLY A 80 -18.10 2.58 5.70
CA GLY A 80 -17.88 2.36 4.27
C GLY A 80 -16.42 2.08 3.91
N ASP A 81 -15.66 1.50 4.84
CA ASP A 81 -14.31 1.00 4.58
C ASP A 81 -14.29 -0.14 3.57
N GLY A 82 -13.18 -0.28 2.84
CA GLY A 82 -12.91 -1.46 2.01
C GLY A 82 -12.78 -2.74 2.85
N ILE A 83 -11.85 -2.72 3.81
CA ILE A 83 -11.60 -3.81 4.76
C ILE A 83 -11.54 -3.21 6.17
N SER A 84 -12.51 -3.55 7.01
CA SER A 84 -12.55 -3.15 8.42
C SER A 84 -12.17 -4.33 9.33
N ILE A 85 -11.15 -4.15 10.16
CA ILE A 85 -10.52 -5.18 11.01
C ILE A 85 -10.62 -4.74 12.46
N PHE A 86 -11.34 -5.52 13.27
CA PHE A 86 -11.67 -5.17 14.64
C PHE A 86 -11.34 -6.32 15.58
N GLY A 87 -10.35 -6.12 16.47
CA GLY A 87 -9.92 -7.13 17.45
C GLY A 87 -9.58 -8.49 16.83
N SER A 88 -9.06 -8.51 15.61
CA SER A 88 -8.75 -9.74 14.86
C SER A 88 -7.24 -9.94 14.73
N ARG A 89 -6.79 -11.18 14.52
CA ARG A 89 -5.35 -11.48 14.38
C ARG A 89 -5.04 -12.52 13.32
N ASP A 90 -3.77 -12.60 12.92
CA ASP A 90 -3.27 -13.56 11.93
C ASP A 90 -3.98 -13.42 10.58
N LEU A 91 -3.78 -12.25 9.96
CA LEU A 91 -4.43 -11.84 8.73
C LEU A 91 -3.41 -11.57 7.63
N TRP A 92 -3.72 -11.99 6.40
CA TRP A 92 -2.89 -11.71 5.23
C TRP A 92 -3.74 -11.15 4.10
N ILE A 93 -3.46 -9.88 3.74
CA ILE A 93 -4.14 -9.15 2.67
C ILE A 93 -3.14 -9.02 1.52
N ASP A 94 -3.37 -9.76 0.44
CA ASP A 94 -2.36 -9.97 -0.60
C ASP A 94 -2.90 -9.84 -2.02
N HIS A 95 -2.16 -9.19 -2.91
CA HIS A 95 -2.55 -9.06 -4.32
C HIS A 95 -3.97 -8.52 -4.52
N CYS A 96 -4.41 -7.60 -3.67
CA CYS A 96 -5.69 -6.91 -3.82
C CYS A 96 -5.50 -5.54 -4.49
N SER A 97 -6.54 -5.05 -5.15
CA SER A 97 -6.59 -3.67 -5.66
C SER A 97 -7.69 -2.90 -4.94
N LEU A 98 -7.33 -1.83 -4.24
CA LEU A 98 -8.23 -1.07 -3.38
C LEU A 98 -8.31 0.41 -3.82
N SER A 99 -9.52 0.97 -3.94
CA SER A 99 -9.73 2.37 -4.33
C SER A 99 -11.15 2.89 -4.04
N HIS A 100 -11.36 4.20 -4.08
CA HIS A 100 -12.70 4.82 -4.11
C HIS A 100 -13.68 4.32 -3.03
N CYS A 101 -13.23 4.01 -1.81
CA CYS A 101 -14.16 3.70 -0.73
C CYS A 101 -14.66 5.01 -0.10
N LYS A 102 -15.71 4.94 0.73
CA LYS A 102 -16.28 6.15 1.33
C LYS A 102 -15.43 6.71 2.47
N ASP A 103 -14.86 5.81 3.28
CA ASP A 103 -14.04 6.17 4.44
C ASP A 103 -12.60 5.64 4.29
N GLY A 104 -12.18 4.58 4.99
CA GLY A 104 -10.86 3.95 4.82
C GLY A 104 -10.75 2.94 3.67
N LEU A 105 -9.55 2.62 3.16
CA LEU A 105 -9.37 1.37 2.37
C LEU A 105 -9.13 0.17 3.29
N ILE A 106 -8.26 0.32 4.28
CA ILE A 106 -7.98 -0.72 5.28
C ILE A 106 -7.86 -0.08 6.67
N ASP A 107 -8.77 -0.45 7.57
CA ASP A 107 -8.79 0.03 8.94
C ASP A 107 -8.61 -1.13 9.91
N ALA A 108 -7.57 -1.07 10.73
CA ALA A 108 -7.26 -2.08 11.75
C ALA A 108 -7.20 -1.46 13.14
N VAL A 109 -8.09 -1.90 14.04
CA VAL A 109 -8.31 -1.26 15.34
C VAL A 109 -8.53 -2.29 16.44
N MET A 110 -8.62 -1.81 17.68
CA MET A 110 -9.13 -2.58 18.83
C MET A 110 -8.27 -3.79 19.19
N GLY A 111 -6.95 -3.59 19.22
CA GLY A 111 -5.97 -4.64 19.55
C GLY A 111 -5.72 -5.63 18.43
N SER A 112 -6.10 -5.31 17.19
CA SER A 112 -5.79 -6.16 16.03
C SER A 112 -4.28 -6.26 15.84
N THR A 113 -3.77 -7.45 15.51
CA THR A 113 -2.31 -7.71 15.46
C THR A 113 -1.96 -8.90 14.57
N GLY A 114 -0.69 -9.05 14.20
CA GLY A 114 -0.25 -10.14 13.31
C GLY A 114 -0.84 -10.00 11.91
N ILE A 115 -0.74 -8.80 11.34
CA ILE A 115 -1.31 -8.48 10.02
C ILE A 115 -0.17 -8.27 9.01
N THR A 116 -0.26 -8.94 7.85
CA THR A 116 0.60 -8.66 6.70
C THR A 116 -0.24 -8.11 5.55
N ILE A 117 0.14 -6.96 5.02
CA ILE A 117 -0.49 -6.29 3.88
C ILE A 117 0.56 -6.26 2.78
N SER A 118 0.43 -7.12 1.78
CA SER A 118 1.47 -7.30 0.76
C SER A 118 1.02 -7.32 -0.69
N ASN A 119 1.90 -6.90 -1.60
CA ASN A 119 1.65 -6.95 -3.04
C ASN A 119 0.32 -6.31 -3.48
N ASN A 120 -0.24 -5.37 -2.72
CA ASN A 120 -1.50 -4.72 -3.07
C ASN A 120 -1.25 -3.47 -3.92
N PHE A 121 -2.25 -3.07 -4.69
CA PHE A 121 -2.28 -1.80 -5.41
C PHE A 121 -3.33 -0.89 -4.80
N PHE A 122 -2.91 0.29 -4.33
CA PHE A 122 -3.79 1.30 -3.76
C PHE A 122 -3.83 2.52 -4.69
N SER A 123 -5.01 3.08 -4.95
CA SER A 123 -5.13 4.31 -5.76
C SER A 123 -6.42 5.07 -5.45
N HIS A 124 -6.51 6.33 -5.88
CA HIS A 124 -7.73 7.14 -5.88
C HIS A 124 -8.48 7.13 -4.54
N HIS A 125 -7.80 7.60 -3.48
CA HIS A 125 -8.38 7.56 -2.15
C HIS A 125 -7.67 8.54 -1.20
N ASP A 126 -8.43 9.18 -0.30
CA ASP A 126 -7.86 10.11 0.67
C ASP A 126 -7.21 9.36 1.84
N GLU A 127 -8.03 8.63 2.59
CA GLU A 127 -7.66 7.99 3.85
C GLU A 127 -7.33 6.51 3.63
N VAL A 128 -6.09 6.22 3.19
CA VAL A 128 -5.74 4.87 2.69
C VAL A 128 -5.79 3.80 3.78
N MET A 129 -5.04 3.95 4.86
CA MET A 129 -4.87 2.90 5.86
C MET A 129 -4.72 3.46 7.27
N LEU A 130 -5.67 3.12 8.16
CA LEU A 130 -5.62 3.48 9.57
C LEU A 130 -5.24 2.26 10.43
N LEU A 131 -4.17 2.40 11.20
CA LEU A 131 -3.68 1.36 12.12
C LEU A 131 -3.75 1.90 13.55
N GLY A 132 -4.82 1.54 14.26
CA GLY A 132 -5.17 2.05 15.59
C GLY A 132 -6.03 3.31 15.52
N HIS A 133 -7.14 3.35 16.25
CA HIS A 133 -8.17 4.40 16.14
C HIS A 133 -8.01 5.54 17.15
N SER A 134 -7.40 5.27 18.31
CA SER A 134 -7.35 6.23 19.42
C SER A 134 -6.00 6.22 20.12
N ASP A 135 -5.45 7.42 20.31
CA ASP A 135 -4.21 7.67 21.07
C ASP A 135 -4.32 7.21 22.53
N ALA A 136 -5.54 7.02 23.05
CA ALA A 136 -5.80 6.57 24.42
C ALA A 136 -6.04 5.05 24.51
N TYR A 137 -6.23 4.34 23.40
CA TYR A 137 -6.54 2.91 23.43
C TYR A 137 -5.30 2.04 23.61
N LEU A 138 -4.90 1.80 24.86
CA LEU A 138 -3.65 1.11 25.22
C LEU A 138 -3.47 -0.29 24.59
N PRO A 139 -4.50 -1.11 24.36
CA PRO A 139 -4.32 -2.42 23.74
C PRO A 139 -3.71 -2.39 22.32
N ASP A 140 -3.84 -1.28 21.58
CA ASP A 140 -3.16 -1.12 20.27
C ASP A 140 -1.63 -1.09 20.40
N SER A 141 -1.07 -1.00 21.62
CA SER A 141 0.39 -1.17 21.85
C SER A 141 0.89 -2.57 21.48
N GLY A 142 0.01 -3.57 21.46
CA GLY A 142 0.32 -4.94 21.00
C GLY A 142 0.15 -5.15 19.49
N MET A 143 -0.27 -4.12 18.75
CA MET A 143 -0.44 -4.20 17.30
C MET A 143 0.90 -4.39 16.60
N GLN A 144 0.97 -5.38 15.72
CA GLN A 144 2.11 -5.62 14.83
C GLN A 144 1.61 -5.75 13.40
N VAL A 145 2.11 -4.89 12.50
CA VAL A 145 1.70 -4.88 11.09
C VAL A 145 2.94 -4.82 10.20
N THR A 146 2.96 -5.67 9.17
CA THR A 146 3.94 -5.61 8.08
C THR A 146 3.27 -5.12 6.81
N ILE A 147 3.81 -4.06 6.21
CA ILE A 147 3.36 -3.49 4.95
C ILE A 147 4.50 -3.70 3.95
N ALA A 148 4.34 -4.62 3.00
CA ALA A 148 5.43 -5.05 2.14
C ALA A 148 5.08 -5.14 0.66
N PHE A 149 5.96 -4.69 -0.23
CA PHE A 149 5.79 -4.90 -1.69
C PHE A 149 4.52 -4.27 -2.29
N ASN A 150 3.87 -3.35 -1.59
CA ASN A 150 2.69 -2.67 -2.11
C ASN A 150 3.09 -1.55 -3.05
N HIS A 151 2.19 -1.25 -3.98
CA HIS A 151 2.25 -0.06 -4.81
C HIS A 151 1.18 0.93 -4.36
N PHE A 152 1.63 1.99 -3.71
CA PHE A 152 0.84 3.18 -3.43
C PHE A 152 0.89 4.08 -4.67
N GLY A 153 -0.18 3.98 -5.46
CA GLY A 153 -0.29 4.50 -6.81
C GLY A 153 -0.72 5.97 -6.87
N GLU A 154 -1.49 6.30 -7.90
CA GLU A 154 -1.92 7.66 -8.19
C GLU A 154 -3.10 8.10 -7.32
N LYS A 155 -3.24 9.43 -7.17
CA LYS A 155 -4.36 10.09 -6.48
C LYS A 155 -4.61 9.56 -5.07
N LEU A 156 -3.54 9.24 -4.35
CA LEU A 156 -3.57 9.01 -2.92
C LEU A 156 -3.23 10.30 -2.18
N VAL A 157 -3.97 10.61 -1.12
CA VAL A 157 -3.76 11.85 -0.36
C VAL A 157 -2.84 11.60 0.85
N GLN A 158 -3.21 10.63 1.70
CA GLN A 158 -2.54 10.39 2.99
C GLN A 158 -2.72 8.97 3.55
N ARG A 159 -2.16 8.74 4.75
CA ARG A 159 -2.34 7.53 5.58
C ARG A 159 -1.85 6.23 4.92
N MET A 160 -0.60 6.19 4.46
CA MET A 160 0.02 5.01 3.84
C MET A 160 1.21 4.44 4.63
N PRO A 161 1.09 4.10 5.93
CA PRO A 161 -0.12 4.14 6.79
C PRO A 161 -0.23 5.39 7.68
N ARG A 162 -1.35 5.56 8.39
CA ARG A 162 -1.43 6.36 9.63
C ARG A 162 -1.52 5.42 10.84
N CYS A 163 -0.52 5.49 11.71
CA CYS A 163 -0.38 4.56 12.83
C CYS A 163 -0.62 5.21 14.20
N ARG A 164 -1.10 4.41 15.15
CA ARG A 164 -1.14 4.74 16.57
C ARG A 164 -0.64 3.58 17.40
N ARG A 165 0.29 3.85 18.31
CA ARG A 165 0.96 2.82 19.13
C ARG A 165 1.55 1.71 18.25
N GLY A 166 1.77 0.53 18.82
CA GLY A 166 2.17 -0.67 18.09
C GLY A 166 3.52 -0.57 17.38
N TYR A 167 3.82 -1.62 16.61
CA TYR A 167 5.00 -1.75 15.78
C TYR A 167 4.59 -1.97 14.32
N ILE A 168 5.08 -1.09 13.44
CA ILE A 168 4.77 -1.14 12.01
C ILE A 168 6.07 -1.22 11.21
N HIS A 169 6.20 -2.29 10.44
CA HIS A 169 7.29 -2.49 9.51
C HIS A 169 6.84 -2.16 8.09
N VAL A 170 7.38 -1.08 7.52
CA VAL A 170 7.08 -0.61 6.16
C VAL A 170 8.29 -0.91 5.28
N VAL A 171 8.20 -1.95 4.45
CA VAL A 171 9.36 -2.52 3.78
C VAL A 171 9.16 -2.76 2.29
N ASN A 172 10.09 -2.28 1.47
CA ASN A 172 10.08 -2.48 0.02
C ASN A 172 8.73 -2.16 -0.66
N ASN A 173 8.08 -1.06 -0.29
CA ASN A 173 6.92 -0.51 -0.98
C ASN A 173 7.33 0.60 -1.96
N VAL A 174 6.54 0.83 -3.00
CA VAL A 174 6.71 1.96 -3.92
C VAL A 174 5.58 2.97 -3.72
N TYR A 175 5.97 4.21 -3.47
CA TYR A 175 5.08 5.36 -3.32
C TYR A 175 5.28 6.27 -4.53
N SER A 176 4.29 6.28 -5.42
CA SER A 176 4.37 7.03 -6.68
C SER A 176 4.07 8.51 -6.47
N ARG A 177 3.15 8.82 -5.55
CA ARG A 177 2.76 10.17 -5.17
C ARG A 177 1.96 10.14 -3.86
N TRP A 178 1.93 11.26 -3.15
CA TRP A 178 0.95 11.60 -2.11
C TRP A 178 0.58 13.08 -2.27
N GLU A 179 -0.44 13.55 -1.54
CA GLU A 179 -0.80 14.98 -1.54
C GLU A 179 -0.48 15.67 -0.21
N MET A 180 -0.69 14.98 0.91
CA MET A 180 -0.41 15.53 2.25
C MET A 180 0.84 14.91 2.88
N TYR A 181 0.88 13.59 3.04
CA TYR A 181 2.04 12.82 3.54
C TYR A 181 1.90 11.36 3.15
N ALA A 182 2.99 10.59 3.16
CA ALA A 182 2.93 9.15 2.96
C ALA A 182 2.68 8.42 4.29
N ILE A 183 3.60 8.54 5.24
CA ILE A 183 3.57 7.83 6.53
C ILE A 183 3.24 8.80 7.64
N GLY A 184 2.26 8.49 8.47
CA GLY A 184 1.88 9.35 9.58
C GLY A 184 1.52 8.61 10.85
N GLY A 185 1.27 9.37 11.91
CA GLY A 185 0.82 8.77 13.16
C GLY A 185 0.71 9.75 14.32
N SER A 186 0.07 9.25 15.38
CA SER A 186 -0.12 9.90 16.68
C SER A 186 -0.07 8.82 17.78
N GLY A 187 0.02 9.17 19.07
CA GLY A 187 0.05 8.16 20.13
C GLY A 187 1.28 7.23 20.15
N ASN A 188 2.47 7.74 19.79
CA ASN A 188 3.77 7.05 19.90
C ASN A 188 3.87 5.66 19.22
N PRO A 189 3.59 5.55 17.91
CA PRO A 189 3.85 4.32 17.17
C PRO A 189 5.35 4.14 16.91
N THR A 190 5.80 2.89 16.86
CA THR A 190 7.14 2.56 16.33
C THR A 190 7.01 2.23 14.85
N ILE A 191 7.71 2.98 14.00
CA ILE A 191 7.68 2.82 12.55
C ILE A 191 9.09 2.55 12.04
N ASN A 192 9.25 1.42 11.36
CA ASN A 192 10.49 1.06 10.69
C ASN A 192 10.29 1.07 9.17
N SER A 193 10.78 2.10 8.48
CA SER A 193 10.78 2.21 7.02
C SER A 193 12.08 1.66 6.47
N GLN A 194 12.03 0.61 5.65
CA GLN A 194 13.23 0.01 5.05
C GLN A 194 13.09 -0.31 3.56
N GLY A 195 14.06 0.12 2.75
CA GLY A 195 14.17 -0.26 1.34
C GLY A 195 12.97 0.15 0.46
N ASN A 196 12.17 1.13 0.86
CA ASN A 196 11.06 1.69 0.11
C ASN A 196 11.56 2.71 -0.94
N ARG A 197 10.70 3.06 -1.89
CA ARG A 197 10.94 4.17 -2.82
C ARG A 197 9.84 5.21 -2.70
N TYR A 198 10.19 6.42 -2.28
CA TYR A 198 9.27 7.55 -2.15
C TYR A 198 9.51 8.57 -3.26
N THR A 199 8.51 8.78 -4.11
CA THR A 199 8.54 9.87 -5.11
C THR A 199 7.62 10.98 -4.67
N ALA A 200 8.21 12.08 -4.16
CA ALA A 200 7.41 13.20 -3.71
C ALA A 200 6.64 13.87 -4.87
N PRO A 201 5.45 14.43 -4.61
CA PRO A 201 4.71 15.23 -5.59
C PRO A 201 5.49 16.49 -6.02
N ALA A 202 5.04 17.17 -7.08
CA ALA A 202 5.63 18.44 -7.52
C ALA A 202 5.48 19.56 -6.46
N ASN A 203 4.41 19.53 -5.66
CA ASN A 203 4.16 20.50 -4.59
C ASN A 203 5.35 20.55 -3.60
N ARG A 204 5.92 21.75 -3.43
CA ARG A 204 7.07 21.99 -2.54
C ARG A 204 6.73 21.82 -1.06
N ASN A 205 5.47 21.94 -0.69
CA ASN A 205 5.00 21.80 0.69
C ASN A 205 4.69 20.35 1.08
N ALA A 206 4.77 19.41 0.13
CA ALA A 206 4.45 18.00 0.33
C ALA A 206 5.67 17.09 0.09
N LYS A 207 6.87 17.56 0.49
CA LYS A 207 8.13 16.82 0.32
C LYS A 207 8.47 15.90 1.50
N GLU A 208 7.98 16.23 2.69
CA GLU A 208 8.17 15.36 3.85
C GLU A 208 7.32 14.09 3.69
N VAL A 209 7.98 12.94 3.75
CA VAL A 209 7.33 11.61 3.73
C VAL A 209 6.48 11.42 4.98
N THR A 210 6.96 11.95 6.10
CA THR A 210 6.43 11.70 7.44
C THR A 210 5.52 12.81 7.95
N LYS A 211 4.50 12.45 8.75
CA LYS A 211 3.67 13.42 9.48
C LYS A 211 3.31 12.95 10.88
N ARG A 212 3.79 13.66 11.91
CA ARG A 212 3.30 13.50 13.27
C ARG A 212 2.04 14.33 13.42
N VAL A 213 0.91 13.67 13.57
CA VAL A 213 -0.42 14.30 13.52
C VAL A 213 -0.73 14.91 14.88
N GLU A 214 -1.10 16.19 14.90
CA GLU A 214 -1.58 16.92 16.08
C GLU A 214 -0.66 16.82 17.32
N THR A 215 0.65 16.62 17.09
CA THR A 215 1.61 16.40 18.17
C THR A 215 2.77 17.38 18.04
N ALA A 216 3.02 18.15 19.10
CA ALA A 216 4.13 19.09 19.14
C ALA A 216 5.49 18.37 19.21
N GLN A 217 6.55 19.03 18.73
CA GLN A 217 7.85 18.40 18.48
C GLN A 217 8.48 17.80 19.75
N GLU A 218 8.36 18.50 20.85
CA GLU A 218 8.77 18.11 22.20
C GLU A 218 8.17 16.77 22.65
N HIS A 219 7.00 16.39 22.14
CA HIS A 219 6.31 15.16 22.53
C HIS A 219 6.68 13.97 21.63
N TRP A 220 6.97 14.19 20.35
CA TRP A 220 7.25 13.10 19.42
C TRP A 220 8.73 12.85 19.14
N ARG A 221 9.65 13.74 19.55
CA ARG A 221 11.10 13.54 19.36
C ARG A 221 11.61 12.20 19.90
N GLY A 222 10.98 11.65 20.94
CA GLY A 222 11.30 10.34 21.51
C GLY A 222 10.64 9.14 20.82
N TRP A 223 9.76 9.35 19.84
CA TRP A 223 9.09 8.26 19.11
C TRP A 223 10.05 7.60 18.13
N ASN A 224 10.01 6.28 18.02
CA ASN A 224 10.96 5.52 17.20
C ASN A 224 10.51 5.43 15.75
N TRP A 225 10.88 6.42 14.93
CA TRP A 225 10.60 6.44 13.49
C TRP A 225 11.91 6.42 12.72
N ARG A 226 12.13 5.34 11.95
CA ARG A 226 13.40 5.06 11.28
C ARG A 226 13.20 4.91 9.79
N SER A 227 14.24 5.27 9.03
CA SER A 227 14.34 5.09 7.59
C SER A 227 15.73 4.54 7.26
N GLU A 228 15.78 3.42 6.55
CA GLU A 228 17.04 2.73 6.22
C GLU A 228 16.97 2.17 4.79
N GLY A 229 17.97 2.48 3.96
CA GLY A 229 18.02 1.98 2.58
C GLY A 229 16.87 2.47 1.67
N ASP A 230 16.07 3.44 2.11
CA ASP A 230 15.00 4.04 1.32
C ASP A 230 15.57 4.93 0.19
N ILE A 231 14.95 4.89 -0.98
CA ILE A 231 15.23 5.81 -2.10
C ILE A 231 14.23 6.97 -2.03
N LEU A 232 14.76 8.17 -1.85
CA LEU A 232 14.00 9.41 -1.76
C LEU A 232 14.16 10.22 -3.05
N VAL A 233 13.07 10.38 -3.80
CA VAL A 233 13.07 10.99 -5.15
C VAL A 233 12.30 12.30 -5.16
N ASN A 234 12.69 13.22 -6.04
CA ASN A 234 12.03 14.51 -6.25
C ASN A 234 11.98 15.39 -4.98
N GLY A 235 13.07 15.38 -4.21
CA GLY A 235 13.19 16.16 -2.97
C GLY A 235 12.41 15.57 -1.80
N ALA A 236 11.92 14.33 -1.89
CA ALA A 236 11.38 13.63 -0.74
C ALA A 236 12.41 13.58 0.40
N PHE A 237 11.95 13.69 1.64
CA PHE A 237 12.80 13.46 2.80
C PHE A 237 12.03 12.82 3.95
N PHE A 238 12.73 12.05 4.77
CA PHE A 238 12.17 11.37 5.94
C PHE A 238 12.77 12.00 7.20
N VAL A 239 11.93 12.58 8.06
CA VAL A 239 12.38 13.07 9.37
C VAL A 239 12.34 11.91 10.36
N ALA A 240 13.49 11.37 10.74
CA ALA A 240 13.61 10.31 11.75
C ALA A 240 13.51 10.86 13.18
N SER A 241 13.22 9.99 14.15
CA SER A 241 13.15 10.33 15.57
C SER A 241 13.41 9.11 16.47
N GLY A 242 13.60 9.37 17.76
CA GLY A 242 13.86 8.35 18.77
C GLY A 242 15.35 8.16 19.06
N GLU A 243 15.64 7.51 20.17
CA GLU A 243 17.00 7.07 20.48
C GLU A 243 17.36 5.96 19.49
N GLY A 244 18.51 6.08 18.82
CA GLY A 244 19.03 5.11 17.86
C GLY A 244 19.42 3.77 18.51
N LEU A 245 18.50 3.15 19.27
CA LEU A 245 18.63 1.85 19.90
C LEU A 245 18.83 0.78 18.82
N GLU A 246 20.10 0.45 18.62
CA GLU A 246 20.66 -0.70 17.91
C GLU A 246 20.26 -2.03 18.58
N LEU A 247 20.28 -3.10 17.77
CA LEU A 247 20.28 -4.53 18.11
C LEU A 247 19.01 -5.18 18.69
N LYS A 248 18.16 -4.51 19.50
CA LYS A 248 17.01 -5.20 20.12
C LYS A 248 15.80 -5.42 19.20
N TYR A 249 15.59 -4.53 18.23
CA TYR A 249 14.53 -4.66 17.22
C TYR A 249 14.92 -5.55 16.03
N GLU A 250 16.20 -5.91 15.91
CA GLU A 250 16.73 -6.71 14.78
C GLU A 250 16.11 -8.10 14.64
N LYS A 251 15.33 -8.56 15.64
CA LYS A 251 14.69 -9.88 15.65
C LYS A 251 13.16 -9.84 15.53
N ALA A 252 12.56 -8.67 15.33
CA ALA A 252 11.10 -8.53 15.17
C ALA A 252 10.66 -8.36 13.71
N TYR A 253 11.58 -8.47 12.75
CA TYR A 253 11.23 -8.38 11.33
C TYR A 253 10.58 -9.67 10.84
N SER A 254 9.40 -9.53 10.24
CA SER A 254 8.72 -10.60 9.50
C SER A 254 9.40 -10.94 8.17
N VAL A 255 10.25 -10.03 7.67
CA VAL A 255 10.96 -10.12 6.38
C VAL A 255 12.21 -9.23 6.39
N GLU A 256 13.31 -9.70 5.80
CA GLU A 256 14.52 -8.89 5.62
C GLU A 256 14.36 -7.89 4.46
N PRO A 257 14.76 -6.62 4.63
CA PRO A 257 14.66 -5.62 3.58
C PRO A 257 15.62 -5.93 2.43
N LYS A 258 15.11 -5.90 1.19
CA LYS A 258 15.93 -5.94 -0.01
C LYS A 258 16.35 -4.53 -0.42
N SER A 259 17.39 -4.43 -1.25
CA SER A 259 17.80 -3.14 -1.82
C SER A 259 16.64 -2.48 -2.56
N ALA A 260 16.38 -1.21 -2.26
CA ALA A 260 15.40 -0.39 -2.95
C ALA A 260 15.68 -0.24 -4.46
N ALA A 261 16.91 -0.54 -4.93
CA ALA A 261 17.20 -0.61 -6.35
C ALA A 261 16.37 -1.68 -7.09
N LEU A 262 15.92 -2.73 -6.37
CA LEU A 262 15.07 -3.79 -6.92
C LEU A 262 13.57 -3.46 -6.81
N ILE A 263 13.19 -2.29 -6.30
CA ILE A 263 11.79 -2.00 -5.96
C ILE A 263 10.84 -2.17 -7.14
N GLY A 264 11.27 -1.81 -8.35
CA GLY A 264 10.48 -1.99 -9.57
C GLY A 264 10.19 -3.46 -9.86
N GLN A 265 11.15 -4.36 -9.62
CA GLN A 265 10.94 -5.81 -9.78
C GLN A 265 10.11 -6.40 -8.65
N LEU A 266 10.33 -5.93 -7.41
CA LEU A 266 9.61 -6.43 -6.23
C LEU A 266 8.12 -6.09 -6.26
N THR A 267 7.76 -4.95 -6.88
CA THR A 267 6.38 -4.44 -6.91
C THR A 267 5.71 -4.56 -8.29
N MET A 268 6.38 -5.11 -9.31
CA MET A 268 5.85 -5.16 -10.69
C MET A 268 4.51 -5.86 -10.86
N ASN A 269 4.16 -6.75 -9.94
CA ASN A 269 2.92 -7.54 -9.96
C ASN A 269 1.92 -7.11 -8.88
N SER A 270 2.13 -5.94 -8.24
CA SER A 270 1.20 -5.45 -7.21
C SER A 270 -0.22 -5.31 -7.74
N GLY A 271 -1.22 -5.64 -6.92
CA GLY A 271 -2.63 -5.69 -7.30
C GLY A 271 -3.06 -7.10 -7.72
N VAL A 272 -4.26 -7.18 -8.31
CA VAL A 272 -4.87 -8.46 -8.71
C VAL A 272 -4.06 -9.15 -9.82
N LEU A 273 -3.72 -10.41 -9.59
CA LEU A 273 -3.00 -11.26 -10.52
C LEU A 273 -3.89 -11.73 -11.68
N GLY A 274 -3.35 -11.71 -12.89
CA GLY A 274 -4.00 -12.27 -14.08
C GLY A 274 -4.87 -11.29 -14.85
N SER A 275 -4.98 -10.04 -14.40
CA SER A 275 -5.49 -8.95 -15.24
C SER A 275 -4.48 -8.65 -16.35
N ARG A 276 -4.60 -9.34 -17.49
CA ARG A 276 -3.92 -8.92 -18.72
C ARG A 276 -4.60 -7.64 -19.19
N SER A 277 -3.84 -6.54 -19.19
CA SER A 277 -4.20 -5.20 -19.69
C SER A 277 -5.07 -4.36 -18.76
N ASN A 278 -4.41 -3.46 -18.02
CA ASN A 278 -4.92 -2.13 -17.68
C ASN A 278 -5.25 -1.37 -18.98
N LYS A 279 -6.44 -1.62 -19.51
CA LYS A 279 -7.21 -0.59 -20.19
C LYS A 279 -8.48 -0.50 -19.39
N LEU A 280 -8.57 0.51 -18.52
CA LEU A 280 -9.87 1.06 -18.15
C LEU A 280 -10.51 1.51 -19.47
N GLY A 281 -11.23 0.61 -20.13
CA GLY A 281 -12.17 0.98 -21.16
C GLY A 281 -13.20 1.86 -20.48
N LYS A 282 -13.29 3.12 -20.92
CA LYS A 282 -14.52 3.92 -20.80
C LYS A 282 -15.69 2.96 -21.02
N TRP A 283 -16.51 2.75 -20.00
CA TRP A 283 -17.86 2.29 -20.22
C TRP A 283 -18.54 3.39 -21.02
N THR A 284 -18.65 3.21 -22.33
CA THR A 284 -19.67 3.88 -23.11
C THR A 284 -20.95 3.12 -22.83
N ASP A 285 -21.90 3.79 -22.20
CA ASP A 285 -23.24 3.27 -21.95
C ASP A 285 -23.84 2.72 -23.25
N GLY A 286 -24.47 1.55 -23.13
CA GLY A 286 -25.14 0.90 -24.24
C GLY A 286 -26.36 1.71 -24.67
N ASP A 287 -26.42 1.97 -25.97
CA ASP A 287 -27.59 2.48 -26.68
C ASP A 287 -28.78 1.53 -26.44
N THR A 288 -29.85 2.04 -25.83
CA THR A 288 -31.20 1.48 -25.96
C THR A 288 -32.17 2.60 -26.27
N ASP A 289 -32.79 2.48 -27.43
CA ASP A 289 -33.80 3.38 -27.96
C ASP A 289 -34.98 3.62 -27.00
N GLY A 290 -35.40 4.90 -26.88
CA GLY A 290 -36.82 5.23 -26.83
C GLY A 290 -37.33 6.12 -25.69
N VAL A 291 -37.67 7.36 -26.09
CA VAL A 291 -38.78 8.22 -25.59
C VAL A 291 -38.47 9.23 -24.47
N GLY A 292 -38.24 10.48 -24.90
CA GLY A 292 -39.06 11.65 -24.56
C GLY A 292 -39.14 12.10 -23.08
N GLY A 293 -38.34 13.12 -22.75
CA GLY A 293 -38.54 13.94 -21.55
C GLY A 293 -37.55 15.10 -21.51
N THR A 294 -38.01 16.29 -21.89
CA THR A 294 -37.37 17.57 -21.60
C THR A 294 -37.43 17.81 -20.10
N ASP A 295 -36.30 18.11 -19.46
CA ASP A 295 -36.22 19.10 -18.38
C ASP A 295 -34.78 19.59 -18.23
N VAL A 296 -34.70 20.89 -17.96
CA VAL A 296 -33.52 21.76 -17.87
C VAL A 296 -32.97 21.71 -16.44
N ASP A 297 -31.67 22.02 -16.28
CA ASP A 297 -30.96 22.61 -15.12
C ASP A 297 -29.56 21.96 -14.98
N GLU A 298 -28.52 22.52 -15.61
CA GLU A 298 -27.58 23.55 -15.11
C GLU A 298 -26.52 23.07 -14.09
N GLU A 299 -25.26 23.18 -14.53
CA GLU A 299 -24.02 23.48 -13.77
C GLU A 299 -23.46 22.43 -12.77
N ASN A 300 -22.19 22.00 -12.81
CA ASN A 300 -20.96 22.76 -13.05
C ASN A 300 -19.83 21.91 -13.65
N ASP A 301 -19.22 22.50 -14.66
CA ASP A 301 -17.97 22.19 -15.35
C ASP A 301 -16.74 22.55 -14.48
N TYR A 302 -15.74 21.67 -14.44
CA TYR A 302 -14.37 22.01 -14.06
C TYR A 302 -13.39 21.25 -14.98
N GLY A 303 -13.22 21.76 -16.20
CA GLY A 303 -11.92 22.10 -16.80
C GLY A 303 -10.89 20.98 -17.01
N GLU A 304 -10.90 20.41 -18.22
CA GLU A 304 -9.75 19.68 -18.79
C GLU A 304 -8.66 20.66 -19.23
N ASP A 305 -7.58 20.79 -18.45
CA ASP A 305 -6.34 21.39 -18.95
C ASP A 305 -5.47 20.30 -19.61
N SER A 306 -5.44 20.38 -20.94
CA SER A 306 -4.55 19.65 -21.83
C SER A 306 -3.12 20.20 -21.72
N ASP A 307 -2.17 19.40 -21.23
CA ASP A 307 -0.73 19.63 -21.47
C ASP A 307 -0.12 18.41 -22.18
N GLY A 308 0.32 18.65 -23.41
CA GLY A 308 0.96 17.69 -24.29
C GLY A 308 2.42 17.53 -23.94
N SER A 309 2.80 16.37 -23.41
CA SER A 309 4.21 15.97 -23.29
C SER A 309 4.64 15.11 -24.48
N PRO A 310 5.85 15.31 -25.04
CA PRO A 310 6.31 14.56 -26.20
C PRO A 310 6.75 13.14 -25.81
N GLN A 311 6.22 12.15 -26.52
CA GLN A 311 6.60 10.74 -26.41
C GLN A 311 8.06 10.52 -26.89
N PRO A 312 8.91 9.79 -26.15
CA PRO A 312 10.25 9.44 -26.62
C PRO A 312 10.18 8.35 -27.69
N ASN A 313 10.80 8.63 -28.85
CA ASN A 313 10.91 7.72 -29.97
C ASN A 313 11.93 6.60 -29.66
N TYR A 314 11.42 5.40 -29.40
CA TYR A 314 12.15 4.18 -29.00
C TYR A 314 13.08 3.62 -30.10
N LYS A 315 13.07 4.18 -31.31
CA LYS A 315 13.95 3.75 -32.40
C LYS A 315 15.39 4.29 -32.30
N THR A 316 15.61 5.38 -31.56
CA THR A 316 16.95 6.00 -31.44
C THR A 316 17.80 5.38 -30.33
N LEU A 317 17.19 4.76 -29.31
CA LEU A 317 17.91 4.17 -28.17
C LEU A 317 18.61 2.83 -28.50
N ILE A 318 18.03 2.06 -29.44
CA ILE A 318 18.55 0.75 -29.83
C ILE A 318 19.83 0.91 -30.68
N SER A 319 19.95 1.99 -31.44
CA SER A 319 21.14 2.26 -32.26
C SER A 319 22.35 2.68 -31.43
N SER A 320 22.17 3.36 -30.29
CA SER A 320 23.29 3.79 -29.43
C SER A 320 23.89 2.64 -28.62
N CYS A 321 23.09 1.64 -28.24
CA CYS A 321 23.58 0.47 -27.50
C CYS A 321 24.45 -0.47 -28.36
N LEU A 322 24.14 -0.61 -29.66
CA LEU A 322 24.90 -1.47 -30.57
C LEU A 322 26.31 -0.90 -30.89
N VAL A 323 26.44 0.43 -30.98
CA VAL A 323 27.74 1.08 -31.23
C VAL A 323 28.65 1.05 -30.00
N ALA A 324 28.08 1.09 -28.79
CA ALA A 324 28.83 0.98 -27.54
C ALA A 324 29.32 -0.45 -27.27
N LEU A 325 28.55 -1.47 -27.64
CA LEU A 325 28.96 -2.88 -27.52
C LEU A 325 30.05 -3.26 -28.54
N LEU A 326 30.00 -2.72 -29.77
CA LEU A 326 31.02 -2.97 -30.79
C LEU A 326 32.35 -2.27 -30.49
N SER A 327 32.31 -1.08 -29.87
CA SER A 327 33.53 -0.37 -29.47
C SER A 327 34.21 -1.01 -28.24
N PHE A 328 33.44 -1.58 -27.30
CA PHE A 328 34.01 -2.34 -26.18
C PHE A 328 34.72 -3.63 -26.61
N MET A 329 34.18 -4.35 -27.61
CA MET A 329 34.82 -5.55 -28.15
C MET A 329 36.10 -5.25 -28.96
N PHE A 330 36.18 -4.07 -29.60
CA PHE A 330 37.39 -3.64 -30.31
C PHE A 330 38.52 -3.23 -29.36
N LEU A 331 38.21 -2.57 -28.23
CA LEU A 331 39.22 -2.22 -27.23
C LEU A 331 39.75 -3.44 -26.45
N SER A 332 38.91 -4.45 -26.18
CA SER A 332 39.38 -5.67 -25.51
C SER A 332 40.34 -6.50 -26.37
N SER A 333 40.17 -6.49 -27.70
CA SER A 333 41.07 -7.20 -28.63
C SER A 333 42.43 -6.51 -28.83
N LEU A 334 42.56 -5.22 -28.48
CA LEU A 334 43.82 -4.47 -28.56
C LEU A 334 44.64 -4.61 -27.26
N CYS A 335 44.00 -4.83 -26.11
CA CYS A 335 44.71 -5.07 -24.85
C CYS A 335 45.45 -6.41 -24.80
N ASP A 336 44.96 -7.43 -25.51
CA ASP A 336 45.62 -8.76 -25.55
C ASP A 336 46.89 -8.77 -26.42
N PHE A 337 47.14 -7.73 -27.23
CA PHE A 337 48.33 -7.63 -28.09
C PHE A 337 49.50 -6.84 -27.47
N ILE A 338 49.31 -6.20 -26.31
CA ILE A 338 50.35 -5.38 -25.64
C ILE A 338 51.06 -6.15 -24.51
N VAL A 339 50.62 -7.36 -24.16
CA VAL A 339 51.23 -8.20 -23.11
C VAL A 339 52.21 -9.26 -23.67
N LEU A 340 52.43 -9.29 -24.99
CA LEU A 340 53.41 -10.17 -25.64
C LEU A 340 54.29 -9.37 -26.62
N LEU A 341 55.21 -8.58 -26.07
CA LEU A 341 56.49 -8.21 -26.69
C LEU A 341 57.50 -7.81 -25.61
#